data_AF-A0AAV9D500-F1
#
_entry.id   AF-A0AAV9D500-F1
#
_cell.length_a   1.000
_cell.length_b   1.000
_cell.length_c   1.000
_cell.angle_alpha   90.00
_cell.angle_beta   90.00
_cell.angle_gamma   90.00
#
_symmetry.space_group_name_H-M   'P 1'
#
loop_
_entity.id
_entity.type
_entity.pdbx_description
1 polymer ?
#
loop_
_entity_poly.entity_id
_entity_poly.type
_entity_poly.pdbx_seq_one_letter_code
_entity_poly.pdbx_strand_id
1 'polypeptide(L)'
;MIGDFYLDYLFQSWLCMSLEMKQEWLETEDNIQRWGKISVEEFVGDFEELNRLVLLLGCLEDWPALEKWDREYLIGGSGDV
;
A
#
# COMPACT_ATOMS: atom_id res chain seq x y z
N MET A 1 -27.92 -3.86 4.38
CA MET A 1 -26.52 -3.60 3.98
C MET A 1 -25.73 -3.60 5.27
N ILE A 2 -24.95 -4.65 5.54
CA ILE A 2 -24.03 -4.69 6.69
C ILE A 2 -22.66 -4.37 6.10
N GLY A 3 -22.36 -3.07 6.06
CA GLY A 3 -21.01 -2.57 5.87
C GLY A 3 -20.49 -2.19 7.25
N ASP A 4 -19.25 -2.56 7.53
CA ASP A 4 -18.47 -2.17 8.73
C ASP A 4 -18.74 -2.97 10.01
N PHE A 5 -18.55 -4.29 9.94
CA PHE A 5 -18.25 -5.10 11.12
C PHE A 5 -16.79 -5.55 11.08
N TYR A 6 -15.90 -4.80 11.72
CA TYR A 6 -14.63 -5.36 12.19
C TYR A 6 -14.94 -6.17 13.46
N LEU A 7 -14.96 -7.50 13.32
CA LEU A 7 -15.31 -8.39 14.42
C LEU A 7 -14.03 -9.00 15.00
N ASP A 8 -13.51 -8.43 16.09
CA ASP A 8 -12.42 -9.03 16.88
C ASP A 8 -12.72 -10.50 17.26
N TYR A 9 -14.00 -10.86 17.33
CA TYR A 9 -14.46 -12.21 17.60
C TYR A 9 -14.19 -13.20 16.45
N LEU A 10 -14.14 -12.74 15.19
CA LEU A 10 -13.78 -13.55 14.03
C LEU A 10 -12.27 -13.56 13.77
N PHE A 11 -11.52 -12.67 14.41
CA PHE A 11 -10.07 -12.63 14.28
C PHE A 11 -9.45 -13.80 15.04
N GLN A 12 -9.08 -14.83 14.30
CA GLN A 12 -8.36 -16.00 14.79
C GLN A 12 -7.02 -16.05 14.05
N SER A 13 -5.93 -15.69 14.72
CA SER A 13 -4.60 -15.54 14.11
C SER A 13 -4.17 -16.76 13.31
N TRP A 14 -4.42 -17.96 13.84
CA TRP A 14 -4.17 -19.22 13.16
C TRP A 14 -5.03 -19.42 11.90
N LEU A 15 -6.31 -19.05 11.96
CA LEU A 15 -7.24 -19.19 10.83
C LEU A 15 -6.85 -18.23 9.70
N CYS A 16 -6.53 -16.98 10.02
CA CYS A 16 -6.06 -15.99 9.04
C CYS A 16 -4.73 -16.39 8.38
N MET A 17 -3.87 -17.15 9.08
CA MET A 17 -2.60 -17.65 8.55
C MET A 17 -2.77 -18.91 7.69
N SER A 18 -3.80 -19.71 7.97
CA SER A 18 -4.03 -21.01 7.32
C SER A 18 -5.05 -20.97 6.20
N LEU A 19 -5.83 -19.88 6.10
CA LEU A 19 -6.75 -19.64 5.00
C LEU A 19 -5.96 -19.43 3.70
N GLU A 20 -6.14 -20.35 2.76
CA GLU A 20 -5.66 -20.16 1.40
C GLU A 20 -6.33 -18.93 0.78
N MET A 21 -5.54 -18.11 0.09
CA MET A 21 -6.08 -16.98 -0.65
C MET A 21 -7.05 -17.49 -1.70
N LYS A 22 -8.27 -16.95 -1.70
CA LYS A 22 -9.24 -17.31 -2.73
C LYS A 22 -8.71 -16.87 -4.09
N GLN A 23 -8.83 -17.76 -5.06
CA GLN A 23 -8.37 -17.51 -6.42
C GLN A 23 -9.01 -16.25 -7.02
N GLU A 24 -10.30 -16.01 -6.73
CA GLU A 24 -11.03 -14.80 -7.15
C GLU A 24 -10.37 -13.48 -6.71
N TRP A 25 -9.64 -13.46 -5.59
CA TRP A 25 -8.91 -12.28 -5.11
C TRP A 25 -7.59 -12.08 -5.85
N LEU A 26 -6.99 -13.16 -6.33
CA LEU A 26 -5.77 -13.15 -7.12
C LEU A 26 -6.06 -12.86 -8.60
N GLU A 27 -7.25 -13.24 -9.06
CA GLU A 27 -7.76 -13.02 -10.42
C GLU A 27 -8.31 -11.61 -10.64
N THR A 28 -8.59 -10.88 -9.55
CA THR A 28 -9.06 -9.50 -9.63
C THR A 28 -7.99 -8.67 -10.32
N GLU A 29 -8.32 -8.14 -11.51
CA GLU A 29 -7.45 -7.21 -12.22
C GLU A 29 -7.12 -6.01 -11.33
N ASP A 30 -5.96 -5.43 -11.58
CA ASP A 30 -5.47 -4.27 -10.85
C ASP A 30 -6.47 -3.11 -10.94
N ASN A 31 -7.18 -2.88 -9.84
CA ASN A 31 -8.25 -1.89 -9.74
C ASN A 31 -7.74 -0.54 -9.23
N ILE A 32 -6.44 -0.39 -8.99
CA ILE A 32 -5.86 0.85 -8.48
C ILE A 32 -5.33 1.65 -9.66
N GLN A 33 -5.83 2.86 -9.82
CA GLN A 33 -5.36 3.76 -10.86
C GLN A 33 -3.90 4.15 -10.62
N ARG A 34 -3.12 4.15 -11.70
CA ARG A 34 -1.73 4.65 -11.70
C ARG A 34 -1.69 6.01 -12.37
N TRP A 35 -1.17 6.99 -11.67
CA TRP A 35 -1.11 8.36 -12.15
C TRP A 35 0.31 8.91 -12.09
N GLY A 36 0.81 9.42 -13.21
CA GLY A 36 2.09 10.13 -13.25
C GLY A 36 1.88 11.64 -13.27
N LYS A 37 2.63 12.39 -12.45
CA LYS A 37 2.61 13.86 -12.40
C LYS A 37 1.20 14.45 -12.19
N ILE A 38 0.68 14.31 -10.97
CA ILE A 38 -0.58 14.93 -10.51
C ILE A 38 -0.27 16.22 -9.72
N SER A 39 -1.10 17.25 -9.85
CA SER A 39 -1.01 18.41 -8.94
C SER A 39 -1.56 18.05 -7.55
N VAL A 40 -1.23 18.85 -6.53
CA VAL A 40 -1.77 18.62 -5.17
C VAL A 40 -3.28 18.82 -5.17
N GLU A 41 -3.77 19.83 -5.88
CA GLU A 41 -5.19 20.17 -5.98
C GLU A 41 -5.98 19.07 -6.68
N GLU A 42 -5.44 18.53 -7.78
CA GLU A 42 -6.01 17.38 -8.49
C GLU A 42 -6.04 16.13 -7.59
N PHE A 43 -4.96 15.86 -6.86
CA PHE A 43 -4.91 14.73 -5.93
C PHE A 43 -5.97 14.84 -4.82
N VAL A 44 -6.12 16.04 -4.24
CA VAL A 44 -7.09 16.27 -3.17
C VAL A 44 -8.52 16.05 -3.67
N GLY A 45 -8.90 16.68 -4.78
CA GLY A 45 -10.27 16.61 -5.29
C GLY A 45 -10.65 15.24 -5.87
N ASP A 46 -9.73 14.57 -6.57
CA ASP A 46 -10.05 13.33 -7.29
C ASP A 46 -9.81 12.06 -6.46
N PHE A 47 -9.01 12.13 -5.39
CA PHE A 47 -8.60 10.96 -4.61
C PHE A 47 -8.75 11.11 -3.10
N GLU A 48 -8.12 12.11 -2.47
CA GLU A 48 -8.08 12.22 -1.00
C GLU A 48 -9.46 12.48 -0.39
N GLU A 49 -10.18 13.51 -0.86
CA GLU A 49 -11.51 13.86 -0.35
C GLU A 49 -12.54 12.77 -0.63
N LEU A 50 -12.34 12.01 -1.72
CA LEU A 50 -13.20 10.90 -2.12
C LEU A 50 -12.81 9.56 -1.48
N ASN A 51 -11.71 9.52 -0.71
CA ASN A 51 -11.12 8.32 -0.14
C ASN A 51 -10.88 7.21 -1.19
N ARG A 52 -10.39 7.58 -2.37
CA ARG A 52 -10.06 6.65 -3.46
C ARG A 52 -8.56 6.37 -3.49
N LEU A 53 -8.22 5.10 -3.70
CA LEU A 53 -6.83 4.66 -3.84
C LEU A 53 -6.24 5.12 -5.18
N VAL A 54 -4.97 5.55 -5.15
CA VAL A 54 -4.18 5.87 -6.34
C VAL A 54 -2.70 5.53 -6.11
N LEU A 55 -2.05 5.02 -7.14
CA LEU A 55 -0.61 4.80 -7.19
C LEU A 55 0.06 5.95 -7.93
N LEU A 56 0.90 6.71 -7.24
CA LEU A 56 1.66 7.81 -7.84
C LEU A 56 2.94 7.28 -8.50
N LEU A 57 3.09 7.55 -9.78
CA LEU A 57 4.25 7.18 -10.58
C LEU A 57 5.20 8.37 -10.75
N GLY A 58 6.51 8.08 -10.75
CA GLY A 58 7.56 9.06 -11.03
C GLY A 58 7.93 9.99 -9.85
N CYS A 59 7.21 9.91 -8.71
CA CYS A 59 7.47 10.78 -7.56
C CYS A 59 8.82 10.52 -6.88
N LEU A 60 9.41 9.34 -7.08
CA LEU A 60 10.61 8.90 -6.37
C LEU A 60 11.84 8.80 -7.28
N GLU A 61 11.75 9.17 -8.57
CA GLU A 61 12.85 8.99 -9.54
C GLU A 61 14.17 9.63 -9.07
N ASP A 62 14.10 10.79 -8.43
CA ASP A 62 15.26 11.51 -7.92
C ASP A 62 15.54 11.24 -6.43
N TRP A 63 14.85 10.26 -5.82
CA TRP A 63 14.98 10.03 -4.39
C TRP A 63 16.32 9.33 -4.08
N PRO A 64 17.23 9.94 -3.29
CA PRO A 64 18.56 9.35 -3.03
C PRO A 64 18.50 7.99 -2.34
N ALA A 65 17.37 7.67 -1.71
CA ALA A 65 17.12 6.36 -1.13
C ALA A 65 17.20 5.23 -2.16
N LEU A 66 16.83 5.47 -3.42
CA LEU A 66 16.87 4.45 -4.47
C LEU A 66 18.30 3.95 -4.75
N GLU A 67 19.30 4.80 -4.56
CA GLU A 67 20.72 4.43 -4.74
C GLU A 67 21.39 4.02 -3.44
N LYS A 68 21.03 4.68 -2.33
CA LYS A 68 21.76 4.55 -1.06
C LYS A 68 21.24 3.44 -0.16
N TRP A 69 19.95 3.11 -0.23
CA TRP A 69 19.36 2.17 0.72
C TRP A 69 19.64 0.74 0.28
N ASP A 70 20.86 0.29 0.56
CA ASP A 70 21.19 -1.12 0.60
C ASP A 70 21.17 -1.66 2.04
N ARG A 71 21.24 -2.99 2.17
CA ARG A 71 21.15 -3.67 3.45
C ARG A 71 22.28 -3.22 4.39
N GLU A 72 23.50 -3.12 3.87
CA GLU A 72 24.70 -2.78 4.63
C GLU A 72 24.65 -1.33 5.13
N TYR A 73 24.21 -0.40 4.28
CA TYR A 73 23.97 1.00 4.59
C TYR A 73 22.92 1.15 5.69
N LEU A 74 21.80 0.45 5.57
CA LEU A 74 20.73 0.51 6.57
C LEU A 74 21.13 -0.13 7.89
N ILE A 75 21.83 -1.27 7.89
CA ILE A 75 22.34 -1.89 9.12
C ILE A 75 23.40 -1.01 9.78
N GLY A 76 24.31 -0.41 8.99
CA GLY A 76 25.34 0.47 9.53
C GLY A 76 24.80 1.76 10.14
N GLY A 77 23.72 2.31 9.59
CA GLY A 77 23.11 3.55 10.05
C GLY A 77 21.96 3.40 11.06
N SER A 78 21.32 2.23 11.13
CA SER A 78 20.09 2.02 11.91
C SER A 78 19.98 0.63 12.55
N GLY A 79 20.98 -0.25 12.40
CA GLY A 79 21.07 -1.48 13.18
C GLY A 79 21.33 -1.14 14.65
N ASP A 80 20.63 -1.85 15.56
CA ASP A 80 20.58 -1.58 16.99
C ASP A 80 21.92 -1.06 17.59
N VAL A 81 21.85 0.12 18.20
CA VAL A 81 22.90 0.72 19.03
C VAL A 81 22.88 0.11 20.42
#